data_AF-A0A8H5USR5-F1
#
_entry.id   AF-A0A8H5USR5-F1
#
_cell.length_a   1.000
_cell.length_b   1.000
_cell.length_c   1.000
_cell.angle_alpha   90.00
_cell.angle_beta   90.00
_cell.angle_gamma   90.00
#
_symmetry.space_group_name_H-M   'P 1'
#
loop_
_entity.id
_entity.type
_entity.pdbx_description
1 polymer ?
#
loop_
_entity_poly.entity_id
_entity_poly.type
_entity_poly.pdbx_seq_one_letter_code
_entity_poly.pdbx_strand_id
1 'polypeptide(L)'
;MHIIPDPAADELRILRPGGLLAFSVPHASNGHDGGWVQDIRSALESLPFQTSFPDPMPVALHGKPEWVEPQGIEAELIRQGFSDIKIETVDSIHPVANAEDFVASFRMMVQWIINTYWTVEQKGQYEDDFNKILAERLRIKHGGKGWDLKSTAILITAPTP
;
A
#
# COMPACT_ATOMS: atom_id res chain seq x y z
N MET A 1 -0.43 -1.69 1.62
CA MET A 1 -1.87 -1.95 1.43
C MET A 1 -2.39 -2.64 2.67
N HIS A 2 -3.66 -2.39 3.03
CA HIS A 2 -4.34 -3.14 4.09
C HIS A 2 -5.22 -4.21 3.43
N ILE A 3 -5.02 -5.47 3.83
CA ILE A 3 -5.55 -6.64 3.11
C ILE A 3 -6.39 -7.58 3.97
N ILE A 4 -6.50 -7.31 5.28
CA ILE A 4 -7.27 -8.13 6.20
C ILE A 4 -8.76 -7.94 5.89
N PRO A 5 -9.52 -8.99 5.52
CA PRO A 5 -10.92 -8.86 5.10
C PRO A 5 -11.84 -8.35 6.21
N ASP A 6 -11.62 -8.80 7.45
CA ASP A 6 -12.37 -8.36 8.62
C ASP A 6 -11.43 -8.01 9.80
N PRO A 7 -10.92 -6.78 9.86
CA PRO A 7 -9.99 -6.35 10.90
C PRO A 7 -10.60 -6.21 12.30
N ALA A 8 -11.93 -6.25 12.45
CA ALA A 8 -12.59 -5.97 13.73
C ALA A 8 -12.85 -7.22 14.62
N ALA A 9 -12.66 -8.43 14.09
CA ALA A 9 -13.40 -9.59 14.62
C ALA A 9 -12.76 -10.37 15.79
N ASP A 10 -11.44 -10.28 16.05
CA ASP A 10 -10.78 -11.30 16.90
C ASP A 10 -9.81 -10.79 17.99
N GLU A 11 -9.38 -9.53 17.98
CA GLU A 11 -8.29 -9.07 18.87
C GLU A 11 -8.72 -8.92 20.33
N LEU A 12 -9.96 -8.49 20.59
CA LEU A 12 -10.52 -8.35 21.93
C LEU A 12 -10.56 -9.67 22.72
N ARG A 13 -10.71 -10.81 22.01
CA ARG A 13 -10.88 -12.11 22.67
C ARG A 13 -9.58 -12.64 23.27
N ILE A 14 -8.43 -12.21 22.75
CA ILE A 14 -7.12 -12.79 23.08
C ILE A 14 -6.38 -11.94 24.13
N LEU A 15 -6.68 -10.64 24.19
CA LEU A 15 -6.00 -9.73 25.09
C LEU A 15 -6.52 -9.86 26.53
N ARG A 16 -5.59 -9.87 27.49
CA ARG A 16 -5.92 -9.83 28.93
C ARG A 16 -6.34 -8.42 29.32
N PRO A 17 -7.24 -8.24 30.31
CA PRO A 17 -7.57 -6.94 30.85
C PRO A 17 -6.30 -6.16 31.27
N GLY A 18 -6.26 -4.87 30.93
CA GLY A 18 -5.08 -4.00 31.15
C GLY A 18 -3.88 -4.25 30.22
N GLY A 19 -4.03 -5.04 29.16
CA GLY A 19 -3.08 -5.16 28.06
C GLY A 19 -3.05 -3.92 27.14
N LEU A 20 -2.21 -3.97 26.12
CA LEU A 20 -2.07 -2.92 25.11
C LEU A 20 -2.25 -3.53 23.71
N LEU A 21 -3.25 -3.07 22.97
CA LEU A 21 -3.34 -3.30 21.53
C LEU A 21 -2.44 -2.27 20.85
N ALA A 22 -1.52 -2.72 19.99
CA ALA A 22 -0.68 -1.84 19.19
C ALA A 22 -0.51 -2.42 17.78
N PHE A 23 -0.76 -1.61 16.76
CA PHE A 23 -0.64 -2.01 15.36
C PHE A 23 -0.38 -0.81 14.47
N SER A 24 0.06 -1.09 13.24
CA SER A 24 0.26 -0.09 12.20
C SER A 24 -0.49 -0.47 10.94
N VAL A 25 -1.12 0.52 10.31
CA VAL A 25 -1.78 0.35 9.01
C VAL A 25 -1.28 1.41 8.03
N PRO A 26 -1.27 1.15 6.71
CA PRO A 26 -0.97 2.22 5.75
C PRO A 26 -2.06 3.29 5.78
N HIS A 27 -1.66 4.55 5.69
CA HIS A 27 -2.61 5.67 5.52
C HIS A 27 -3.22 5.65 4.10
N ALA A 28 -4.38 6.26 3.89
CA ALA A 28 -5.04 6.35 2.59
C ALA A 28 -4.16 6.99 1.49
N SER A 29 -3.23 7.87 1.86
CA SER A 29 -2.23 8.46 0.95
C SER A 29 -1.03 7.55 0.66
N ASN A 30 -0.91 6.40 1.30
CA ASN A 30 0.29 5.57 1.20
C ASN A 30 0.50 5.01 -0.22
N GLY A 31 1.66 5.29 -0.80
CA GLY A 31 1.98 4.96 -2.19
C GLY A 31 1.63 6.08 -3.18
N HIS A 32 0.90 7.11 -2.75
CA HIS A 32 0.59 8.32 -3.50
C HIS A 32 1.59 9.44 -3.18
N ASP A 33 1.47 10.60 -3.85
CA ASP A 33 2.20 11.84 -3.55
C ASP A 33 3.72 11.68 -3.31
N GLY A 34 4.40 11.02 -4.26
CA GLY A 34 5.83 10.69 -4.17
C GLY A 34 6.09 9.26 -3.69
N GLY A 35 5.06 8.43 -3.56
CA GLY A 35 5.17 6.99 -3.38
C GLY A 35 5.28 6.19 -4.69
N TRP A 36 5.27 4.87 -4.55
CA TRP A 36 5.54 3.91 -5.62
C TRP A 36 4.48 3.84 -6.74
N VAL A 37 3.25 4.32 -6.51
CA VAL A 37 2.14 4.16 -7.47
C VAL A 37 2.42 4.90 -8.78
N GLN A 38 3.02 6.10 -8.71
CA GLN A 38 3.35 6.90 -9.89
C GLN A 38 4.45 6.26 -10.76
N ASP A 39 5.37 5.55 -10.14
CA ASP A 39 6.44 4.83 -10.83
C ASP A 39 5.87 3.69 -11.67
N ILE A 40 5.01 2.85 -11.07
CA ILE A 40 4.32 1.78 -11.80
C ILE A 40 3.39 2.36 -12.88
N ARG A 41 2.62 3.40 -12.57
CA ARG A 41 1.72 4.04 -13.54
C ARG A 41 2.47 4.52 -14.79
N SER A 42 3.61 5.18 -14.61
CA SER A 42 4.40 5.68 -15.74
C SER A 42 4.92 4.56 -16.68
N ALA A 43 5.11 3.35 -16.15
CA ALA A 43 5.45 2.18 -16.96
C ALA A 43 4.21 1.60 -17.66
N LEU A 44 3.07 1.51 -16.97
CA LEU A 44 1.81 1.05 -17.57
C LEU A 44 1.36 1.95 -18.73
N GLU A 45 1.49 3.27 -18.60
CA GLU A 45 1.19 4.25 -19.65
C GLU A 45 2.10 4.13 -20.89
N SER A 46 3.21 3.40 -20.79
CA SER A 46 4.12 3.16 -21.92
C SER A 46 3.74 1.97 -22.78
N LEU A 47 2.79 1.15 -22.32
CA LEU A 47 2.34 -0.02 -23.03
C LEU A 47 1.46 0.39 -24.23
N PRO A 48 1.42 -0.41 -25.31
CA PRO A 48 0.65 -0.10 -26.51
C PRO A 48 -0.87 -0.33 -26.33
N PHE A 49 -1.32 -0.49 -25.09
CA PHE A 49 -2.72 -0.71 -24.73
C PHE A 49 -3.04 0.04 -23.44
N GLN A 50 -4.31 0.37 -23.26
CA GLN A 50 -4.78 1.01 -22.04
C GLN A 50 -4.99 -0.05 -20.94
N THR A 51 -4.34 0.17 -19.79
CA THR A 51 -4.51 -0.67 -18.60
C THR A 51 -5.60 -0.06 -17.70
N SER A 52 -6.48 -0.88 -17.14
CA SER A 52 -7.46 -0.48 -16.12
C SER A 52 -6.81 -0.31 -14.75
N PHE A 53 -5.85 0.62 -14.63
CA PHE A 53 -5.17 0.91 -13.37
C PHE A 53 -5.95 1.98 -12.59
N PRO A 54 -6.35 1.74 -11.32
CA PRO A 54 -7.16 2.71 -10.58
C PRO A 54 -6.44 4.03 -10.30
N ASP A 55 -7.24 5.10 -10.26
CA ASP A 55 -6.81 6.43 -9.85
C ASP A 55 -7.82 7.08 -8.90
N PRO A 56 -7.54 7.17 -7.59
CA PRO A 56 -6.33 6.68 -6.91
C PRO A 56 -6.32 5.14 -6.77
N MET A 57 -5.11 4.56 -6.67
CA MET A 57 -4.93 3.16 -6.24
C MET A 57 -5.51 2.95 -4.82
N PRO A 58 -6.47 2.02 -4.63
CA PRO A 58 -7.04 1.76 -3.31
C PRO A 58 -5.99 1.20 -2.34
N VAL A 59 -5.93 1.76 -1.12
CA VAL A 59 -5.05 1.27 -0.05
C VAL A 59 -5.74 0.20 0.80
N ALA A 60 -7.05 0.33 1.02
CA ALA A 60 -7.91 -0.63 1.71
C ALA A 60 -8.55 -1.60 0.71
N LEU A 61 -7.90 -2.74 0.43
CA LEU A 61 -8.35 -3.66 -0.62
C LEU A 61 -9.57 -4.50 -0.25
N HIS A 62 -9.93 -4.55 1.03
CA HIS A 62 -11.10 -5.24 1.56
C HIS A 62 -12.37 -4.36 1.56
N GLY A 63 -12.31 -3.14 1.01
CA GLY A 63 -13.46 -2.24 0.93
C GLY A 63 -13.91 -1.64 2.26
N LYS A 64 -13.06 -1.67 3.30
CA LYS A 64 -13.30 -0.97 4.57
C LYS A 64 -12.36 0.25 4.70
N PRO A 65 -12.69 1.39 4.06
CA PRO A 65 -11.81 2.56 4.00
C PRO A 65 -11.54 3.17 5.38
N GLU A 66 -12.40 2.94 6.36
CA GLU A 66 -12.22 3.44 7.72
C GLU A 66 -10.92 2.95 8.37
N TRP A 67 -10.35 1.83 7.90
CA TRP A 67 -9.09 1.26 8.43
C TRP A 67 -7.81 1.83 7.80
N VAL A 68 -7.93 2.83 6.93
CA VAL A 68 -6.79 3.59 6.38
C VAL A 68 -6.90 5.09 6.68
N GLU A 69 -7.84 5.48 7.54
CA GLU A 69 -8.12 6.85 7.95
C GLU A 69 -8.07 6.95 9.48
N PRO A 70 -7.31 7.89 10.08
CA PRO A 70 -7.17 7.98 11.52
C PRO A 70 -8.50 8.06 12.27
N GLN A 71 -9.44 8.88 11.79
CA GLN A 71 -10.75 9.07 12.41
C GLN A 71 -11.65 7.84 12.26
N GLY A 72 -11.52 7.12 11.15
CA GLY A 72 -12.26 5.88 10.92
C GLY A 72 -11.84 4.78 11.89
N ILE A 73 -10.52 4.62 12.08
CA ILE A 73 -9.93 3.66 13.03
C ILE A 73 -10.33 4.01 14.46
N GLU A 74 -10.23 5.28 14.85
CA GLU A 74 -10.63 5.74 16.19
C GLU A 74 -12.09 5.39 16.49
N ALA A 75 -12.99 5.69 15.55
CA ALA A 75 -14.41 5.42 15.70
C ALA A 75 -14.72 3.92 15.83
N GLU A 76 -13.99 3.06 15.12
CA GLU A 76 -14.15 1.61 15.21
C GLU A 76 -13.61 1.05 16.54
N LEU A 77 -12.46 1.51 17.01
CA LEU A 77 -11.92 1.12 18.30
C LEU A 77 -12.81 1.57 19.48
N ILE A 78 -13.39 2.77 19.41
CA ILE A 78 -14.38 3.23 20.39
C ILE A 78 -15.63 2.33 20.38
N ARG A 79 -16.14 1.94 19.20
CA ARG A 79 -17.28 1.01 19.08
C ARG A 79 -16.98 -0.35 19.72
N GLN A 80 -15.72 -0.77 19.67
CA GLN A 80 -15.23 -2.00 20.27
C GLN A 80 -14.95 -1.89 21.78
N GLY A 81 -15.14 -0.72 22.38
CA GLY A 81 -15.02 -0.49 23.82
C GLY A 81 -13.65 -0.03 24.28
N PHE A 82 -12.69 0.20 23.38
CA PHE A 82 -11.40 0.79 23.74
C PHE A 82 -11.57 2.26 24.18
N SER A 83 -10.71 2.68 25.09
CA SER A 83 -10.58 4.07 25.55
C SER A 83 -9.10 4.47 25.56
N ASP A 84 -8.81 5.75 25.75
CA ASP A 84 -7.43 6.29 25.76
C ASP A 84 -6.61 5.91 24.50
N ILE A 85 -7.30 5.84 23.36
CA ILE A 85 -6.72 5.51 22.05
C ILE A 85 -5.75 6.62 21.64
N LYS A 86 -4.55 6.24 21.21
CA LYS A 86 -3.57 7.14 20.59
C LYS A 86 -3.35 6.71 19.16
N ILE A 87 -3.50 7.68 18.25
CA ILE A 87 -3.30 7.49 16.82
C ILE A 87 -2.33 8.57 16.35
N GLU A 88 -1.27 8.14 15.66
CA GLU A 88 -0.28 9.01 15.06
C GLU A 88 -0.11 8.67 13.59
N THR A 89 -0.01 9.69 12.73
CA THR A 89 0.36 9.50 11.33
C THR A 89 1.83 9.83 11.16
N VAL A 90 2.60 8.87 10.65
CA VAL A 90 4.05 8.99 10.48
C VAL A 90 4.40 8.87 9.00
N ASP A 91 5.09 9.88 8.50
CA ASP A 91 5.69 9.86 7.17
C ASP A 91 7.09 9.23 7.24
N SER A 92 7.44 8.47 6.21
CA SER A 92 8.74 7.84 6.07
C SER A 92 9.25 7.96 4.64
N ILE A 93 10.56 8.09 4.52
CA ILE A 93 11.26 8.14 3.24
C ILE A 93 12.03 6.83 3.08
N HIS A 94 11.81 6.15 1.95
CA HIS A 94 12.48 4.91 1.58
C HIS A 94 13.39 5.19 0.38
N PRO A 95 14.71 5.22 0.57
CA PRO A 95 15.63 5.38 -0.53
C PRO A 95 15.63 4.12 -1.38
N VAL A 96 15.58 4.30 -2.70
CA VAL A 96 15.72 3.27 -3.72
C VAL A 96 17.06 3.50 -4.41
N ALA A 97 17.90 2.48 -4.47
CA ALA A 97 19.25 2.63 -5.03
C ALA A 97 19.25 2.82 -6.55
N ASN A 98 18.34 2.13 -7.25
CA ASN A 98 18.19 2.16 -8.72
C ASN A 98 16.89 1.45 -9.15
N ALA A 99 16.65 1.39 -10.47
CA ALA A 99 15.46 0.77 -11.04
C ALA A 99 15.29 -0.71 -10.69
N GLU A 100 16.38 -1.48 -10.65
CA GLU A 100 16.38 -2.90 -10.31
C GLU A 100 15.99 -3.13 -8.85
N ASP A 101 16.48 -2.28 -7.95
CA ASP A 101 16.15 -2.29 -6.52
C ASP A 101 14.66 -2.00 -6.29
N PHE A 102 14.08 -1.05 -7.04
CA PHE A 102 12.63 -0.82 -7.02
C PHE A 102 11.86 -2.07 -7.45
N VAL A 103 12.21 -2.64 -8.61
CA VAL A 103 11.51 -3.81 -9.16
C VAL A 103 11.62 -5.00 -8.22
N ALA A 104 12.76 -5.20 -7.56
CA ALA A 104 12.93 -6.23 -6.55
C ALA A 104 12.01 -6.01 -5.33
N SER A 105 11.99 -4.78 -4.81
CA SER A 105 11.23 -4.40 -3.61
C SER A 105 9.70 -4.45 -3.83
N PHE A 106 9.23 -4.05 -5.01
CA PHE A 106 7.81 -3.96 -5.33
C PHE A 106 7.30 -5.11 -6.21
N ARG A 107 8.09 -6.17 -6.42
CA ARG A 107 7.72 -7.30 -7.30
C ARG A 107 6.35 -7.89 -6.97
N MET A 108 6.07 -8.16 -5.70
CA MET A 108 4.78 -8.72 -5.29
C MET A 108 3.61 -7.79 -5.60
N MET A 109 3.80 -6.49 -5.42
CA MET A 109 2.80 -5.46 -5.72
C MET A 109 2.52 -5.38 -7.22
N VAL A 110 3.59 -5.36 -8.03
CA VAL A 110 3.51 -5.38 -9.49
C VAL A 110 2.76 -6.61 -9.98
N GLN A 111 3.11 -7.80 -9.47
CA GLN A 111 2.45 -9.03 -9.84
C GLN A 111 0.96 -9.04 -9.48
N TRP A 112 0.61 -8.50 -8.30
CA TRP A 112 -0.78 -8.35 -7.88
C TRP A 112 -1.55 -7.42 -8.84
N ILE A 113 -0.98 -6.26 -9.20
CA ILE A 113 -1.57 -5.31 -10.16
C ILE A 113 -1.84 -5.97 -11.52
N ILE A 114 -0.84 -6.65 -12.08
CA ILE A 114 -1.01 -7.39 -13.34
C ILE A 114 -2.13 -8.41 -13.18
N ASN A 115 -2.14 -9.15 -12.08
CA ASN A 115 -3.13 -10.19 -11.86
C ASN A 115 -4.56 -9.69 -11.76
N THR A 116 -4.74 -8.54 -11.11
CA THR A 116 -6.05 -7.94 -10.86
C THR A 116 -6.59 -7.16 -12.05
N TYR A 117 -5.74 -6.42 -12.77
CA TYR A 117 -6.21 -5.45 -13.77
C TYR A 117 -5.98 -5.87 -15.21
N TRP A 118 -5.13 -6.85 -15.50
CA TRP A 118 -4.86 -7.25 -16.89
C TRP A 118 -5.76 -8.40 -17.34
N THR A 119 -6.11 -8.37 -18.63
CA THR A 119 -6.80 -9.49 -19.29
C THR A 119 -5.83 -10.66 -19.51
N VAL A 120 -6.38 -11.83 -19.84
CA VAL A 120 -5.58 -13.04 -20.14
C VAL A 120 -4.64 -12.79 -21.33
N GLU A 121 -5.12 -12.06 -22.35
CA GLU A 121 -4.34 -11.73 -23.55
C GLU A 121 -3.18 -10.78 -23.23
N GLN A 122 -3.43 -9.77 -22.40
CA GLN A 122 -2.39 -8.82 -21.97
C GLN A 122 -1.29 -9.53 -21.17
N LYS A 123 -1.68 -10.42 -20.24
CA LYS A 123 -0.74 -11.23 -19.46
C LYS A 123 0.13 -12.11 -20.36
N GLY A 124 -0.50 -12.84 -21.29
CA GLY A 124 0.22 -13.72 -22.21
C GLY A 124 1.23 -13.01 -23.12
N GLN A 125 1.07 -11.70 -23.34
CA GLN A 125 1.97 -10.91 -24.17
C GLN A 125 3.07 -10.18 -23.39
N TYR A 126 2.80 -9.73 -22.16
CA TYR A 126 3.66 -8.77 -21.47
C TYR A 126 4.07 -9.16 -20.04
N GLU A 127 3.45 -10.16 -19.40
CA GLU A 127 3.71 -10.46 -17.98
C GLU A 127 5.18 -10.78 -17.69
N ASP A 128 5.79 -11.66 -18.50
CA ASP A 128 7.18 -12.10 -18.32
C ASP A 128 8.20 -10.96 -18.50
N ASP A 129 7.88 -9.99 -19.35
CA ASP A 129 8.76 -8.87 -19.70
C ASP A 129 8.42 -7.57 -18.97
N PHE A 130 7.29 -7.48 -18.27
CA PHE A 130 6.83 -6.23 -17.67
C PHE A 130 7.83 -5.69 -16.65
N ASN A 131 8.49 -6.55 -15.87
CA ASN A 131 9.53 -6.13 -14.92
C ASN A 131 10.73 -5.46 -15.63
N LYS A 132 11.09 -5.91 -16.84
CA LYS A 132 12.15 -5.28 -17.65
C LYS A 132 11.69 -3.94 -18.19
N ILE A 133 10.45 -3.87 -18.68
CA ILE A 133 9.82 -2.62 -19.15
C ILE A 133 9.79 -1.61 -18.01
N LEU A 134 9.33 -2.00 -16.82
CA LEU A 134 9.30 -1.18 -15.63
C LEU A 134 10.70 -0.66 -15.28
N ALA A 135 11.70 -1.54 -15.19
CA ALA A 135 13.07 -1.13 -14.90
C ALA A 135 13.61 -0.11 -15.92
N GLU A 136 13.39 -0.33 -17.21
CA GLU A 136 13.83 0.59 -18.26
C GLU A 136 13.14 1.96 -18.16
N ARG A 137 11.82 1.97 -17.93
CA ARG A 137 11.06 3.21 -17.77
C ARG A 137 11.52 4.00 -16.54
N LEU A 138 11.80 3.32 -15.43
CA LEU A 138 12.33 3.96 -14.22
C LEU A 138 13.74 4.50 -14.41
N ARG A 139 14.60 3.76 -15.13
CA ARG A 139 15.95 4.23 -15.47
C ARG A 139 15.91 5.51 -16.28
N ILE A 140 15.02 5.60 -17.27
CA ILE A 140 14.82 6.82 -18.07
C ILE A 140 14.27 7.95 -17.19
N LYS A 141 13.22 7.68 -16.41
CA LYS A 141 12.54 8.67 -15.54
C LYS A 141 13.48 9.31 -14.52
N HIS A 142 14.33 8.49 -13.88
CA HIS A 142 15.23 8.92 -12.80
C HIS A 142 16.68 9.14 -13.26
N GLY A 143 16.93 9.08 -14.58
CA GLY A 143 18.27 9.30 -15.15
C GLY A 143 19.33 8.30 -14.67
N GLY A 144 18.93 7.06 -14.38
CA GLY A 144 19.79 6.00 -13.87
C GLY A 144 20.28 6.18 -12.43
N LYS A 145 19.71 7.14 -11.68
CA LYS A 145 20.05 7.39 -10.28
C LYS A 145 19.01 6.77 -9.33
N GLY A 146 19.39 6.63 -8.07
CA GLY A 146 18.44 6.35 -6.99
C GLY A 146 17.53 7.54 -6.71
N TRP A 147 16.40 7.26 -6.05
CA TRP A 147 15.40 8.26 -5.66
C TRP A 147 14.73 7.86 -4.34
N ASP A 148 14.00 8.80 -3.77
CA ASP A 148 13.29 8.63 -2.51
C ASP A 148 11.81 8.37 -2.75
N LEU A 149 11.27 7.35 -2.10
CA LEU A 149 9.85 7.06 -2.05
C LEU A 149 9.24 7.49 -0.71
N LYS A 150 8.13 8.21 -0.77
CA LYS A 150 7.35 8.53 0.42
C LYS A 150 6.37 7.40 0.75
N SER A 151 6.24 7.11 2.03
CA SER A 151 5.18 6.25 2.58
C SER A 151 4.61 6.90 3.83
N THR A 152 3.34 6.66 4.09
CA THR A 152 2.67 7.16 5.29
C THR A 152 2.00 6.01 6.01
N ALA A 153 2.27 5.86 7.29
CA ALA A 153 1.65 4.85 8.15
C ALA A 153 0.87 5.52 9.28
N ILE A 154 -0.18 4.86 9.73
CA ILE A 154 -0.92 5.20 10.94
C ILE A 154 -0.45 4.21 12.00
N LEU A 155 0.04 4.73 13.13
CA LEU A 155 0.42 3.98 14.31
C LEU A 155 -0.66 4.13 15.36
N ILE A 156 -1.11 3.00 15.92
CA ILE A 156 -2.22 2.96 16.85
C ILE A 156 -1.80 2.23 18.10
N THR A 157 -2.14 2.80 19.26
CA THR A 157 -2.09 2.12 20.55
C THR A 157 -3.39 2.35 21.30
N ALA A 158 -3.93 1.29 21.91
CA ALA A 158 -5.16 1.34 22.67
C ALA A 158 -5.09 0.35 23.85
N PRO A 159 -5.15 0.81 25.11
CA PRO A 159 -5.26 -0.08 26.27
C PRO A 159 -6.53 -0.90 26.21
N THR A 160 -6.43 -2.20 26.49
CA THR A 160 -7.61 -3.06 26.52
C THR A 160 -8.49 -2.73 27.72
N PRO A 161 -9.82 -2.79 27.59
CA PRO A 161 -10.74 -2.59 28.71
C PRO A 161 -10.48 -3.48 29.93
#